data_AF-A0A3N9USI7-F1
#
_entry.id   AF-A0A3N9USI7-F1
#
_cell.length_a   1.000
_cell.length_b   1.000
_cell.length_c   1.000
_cell.angle_alpha   90.00
_cell.angle_beta   90.00
_cell.angle_gamma   90.00
#
_symmetry.space_group_name_H-M   'P 1'
#
loop_
_entity.id
_entity.type
_entity.pdbx_description
1 polymer ?
#
loop_
_entity_poly.entity_id
_entity_poly.type
_entity_poly.pdbx_seq_one_letter_code
_entity_poly.pdbx_strand_id
1 'polypeptide(L)'
;GAMDIILNSEHGNAALSILRHPDLDPGQLLIECFHVVECSAPGRLHISRFFPPVLIRSLFDADGNDVSHLPLEGFETVPRRFDREHALDLLRTQRKLIEHGIRLADQAAQRRVSGLIEAGVSRMLGAMTVELKRLAALRKVNPNVRQEELDQLKANALEMHQCIQAGQHRLDAVRIIVTT
;
A
#
# COMPACT_ATOMS: atom_id res chain seq x y z
N GLY A 1 -13.82 13.43 6.00
CA GLY A 1 -13.36 13.73 7.39
C GLY A 1 -11.89 14.11 7.36
N ALA A 2 -11.31 14.67 8.42
CA ALA A 2 -9.91 15.15 8.42
C ALA A 2 -8.88 14.09 7.94
N MET A 3 -9.11 12.80 8.26
CA MET A 3 -8.29 11.68 7.79
C MET A 3 -8.39 11.46 6.27
N ASP A 4 -9.57 11.65 5.70
CA ASP A 4 -9.85 11.58 4.26
C ASP A 4 -9.21 12.77 3.53
N ILE A 5 -9.11 13.94 4.19
CA ILE A 5 -8.41 15.10 3.65
C ILE A 5 -6.89 14.86 3.63
N ILE A 6 -6.32 14.23 4.66
CA ILE A 6 -4.89 13.92 4.72
C ILE A 6 -4.52 12.85 3.68
N LEU A 7 -5.30 11.77 3.58
CA LEU A 7 -5.10 10.69 2.60
C LEU A 7 -5.26 11.17 1.14
N ASN A 8 -6.06 12.22 0.91
CA ASN A 8 -6.27 12.82 -0.41
C ASN A 8 -5.48 14.13 -0.63
N SER A 9 -4.66 14.57 0.35
CA SER A 9 -3.85 15.78 0.22
C SER A 9 -2.46 15.45 -0.30
N GLU A 10 -1.89 16.33 -1.12
CA GLU A 10 -0.51 16.19 -1.61
C GLU A 10 0.56 16.52 -0.54
N HIS A 11 0.13 16.85 0.69
CA HIS A 11 1.02 17.26 1.76
C HIS A 11 1.64 16.03 2.43
N GLY A 12 2.95 15.83 2.23
CA GLY A 12 3.69 14.67 2.77
C GLY A 12 4.05 13.61 1.71
N ASN A 13 3.61 13.77 0.46
CA ASN A 13 3.87 12.80 -0.62
C ASN A 13 5.31 12.87 -1.16
N ALA A 14 6.04 13.95 -0.87
CA ALA A 14 7.46 14.09 -1.19
C ALA A 14 8.19 14.76 -0.03
N ALA A 15 9.24 14.13 0.47
CA ALA A 15 10.05 14.67 1.55
C ALA A 15 11.55 14.43 1.32
N LEU A 16 12.39 15.32 1.82
CA LEU A 16 13.82 15.11 2.01
C LEU A 16 14.08 15.02 3.51
N SER A 17 14.81 14.00 3.94
CA SER A 17 15.12 13.76 5.35
C SER A 17 16.59 13.46 5.54
N ILE A 18 17.10 13.87 6.69
CA ILE A 18 18.47 13.63 7.10
C ILE A 18 18.41 12.78 8.34
N LEU A 19 18.83 11.53 8.18
CA LEU A 19 18.62 10.51 9.19
C LEU A 19 19.95 9.81 9.46
N ARG A 20 20.11 9.32 10.68
CA ARG A 20 21.21 8.44 11.03
C ARG A 20 20.68 7.03 11.21
N HIS A 21 21.44 6.05 10.72
CA HIS A 21 21.18 4.64 10.96
C HIS A 21 22.53 3.95 11.29
N PRO A 22 22.63 3.13 12.34
CA PRO A 22 23.90 2.49 12.73
C PRO A 22 24.51 1.60 11.64
N ASP A 23 23.66 0.95 10.84
CA ASP A 23 24.07 0.00 9.79
C ASP A 23 24.30 0.64 8.42
N LEU A 24 24.23 1.97 8.30
CA LEU A 24 24.43 2.68 7.03
C LEU A 24 25.60 3.65 7.12
N ASP A 25 26.40 3.71 6.06
CA ASP A 25 27.51 4.67 5.98
C ASP A 25 26.97 6.10 5.85
N PRO A 26 27.67 7.11 6.40
CA PRO A 26 27.29 8.50 6.25
C PRO A 26 27.44 8.98 4.79
N GLY A 27 26.57 9.88 4.36
CA GLY A 27 26.58 10.48 3.02
C GLY A 27 25.92 9.64 1.93
N GLN A 28 25.29 8.51 2.28
CA GLN A 28 24.51 7.70 1.35
C GLN A 28 23.17 8.37 1.03
N LEU A 29 22.70 8.17 -0.20
CA LEU A 29 21.38 8.57 -0.66
C LEU A 29 20.48 7.34 -0.71
N LEU A 30 19.34 7.40 -0.02
CA LEU A 30 18.32 6.37 -0.08
C LEU A 30 17.02 6.93 -0.67
N ILE A 31 16.30 6.09 -1.38
CA ILE A 31 15.01 6.38 -1.99
C ILE A 31 13.99 5.46 -1.35
N GLU A 32 13.18 6.05 -0.48
CA GLU A 32 12.07 5.37 0.15
C GLU A 32 10.79 5.68 -0.62
N CYS A 33 10.00 4.66 -0.91
CA CYS A 33 8.73 4.79 -1.60
C CYS A 33 7.66 4.01 -0.84
N PHE A 34 6.49 4.61 -0.77
CA PHE A 34 5.29 4.01 -0.22
C PHE A 34 4.28 3.85 -1.34
N HIS A 35 3.90 2.61 -1.61
CA HIS A 35 2.83 2.29 -2.54
C HIS A 35 1.61 1.81 -1.76
N VAL A 36 0.43 2.26 -2.16
CA VAL A 36 -0.84 1.80 -1.61
C VAL A 36 -1.49 0.87 -2.61
N VAL A 37 -1.83 -0.34 -2.16
CA VAL A 37 -2.61 -1.31 -2.93
C VAL A 37 -4.06 -1.22 -2.51
N GLU A 38 -4.94 -0.95 -3.45
CA GLU A 38 -6.38 -0.82 -3.23
C GLU A 38 -7.17 -1.27 -4.47
N CYS A 39 -8.48 -1.40 -4.32
CA CYS A 39 -9.38 -1.68 -5.45
C CYS A 39 -10.57 -0.73 -5.42
N SER A 40 -11.05 -0.35 -6.60
CA SER A 40 -12.27 0.44 -6.73
C SER A 40 -13.50 -0.48 -6.63
N ALA A 41 -14.40 -0.17 -5.71
CA ALA A 41 -15.60 -0.96 -5.49
C ALA A 41 -16.76 -0.13 -4.94
N PRO A 42 -18.01 -0.47 -5.27
CA PRO A 42 -19.18 0.15 -4.66
C PRO A 42 -19.22 -0.05 -3.13
N GLY A 43 -19.53 1.01 -2.39
CA GLY A 43 -19.58 0.98 -0.92
C GLY A 43 -20.49 -0.10 -0.33
N ARG A 44 -21.57 -0.49 -1.03
CA ARG A 44 -22.50 -1.56 -0.64
C ARG A 44 -21.83 -2.93 -0.46
N LEU A 45 -20.70 -3.16 -1.12
CA LEU A 45 -19.98 -4.43 -1.05
C LEU A 45 -19.08 -4.52 0.19
N HIS A 46 -18.78 -3.40 0.84
CA HIS A 46 -17.93 -3.33 2.03
C HIS A 46 -16.57 -4.06 1.86
N ILE A 47 -15.95 -3.94 0.69
CA ILE A 47 -14.72 -4.69 0.32
C ILE A 47 -13.57 -4.43 1.29
N SER A 48 -13.47 -3.23 1.88
CA SER A 48 -12.43 -2.88 2.85
C SER A 48 -12.36 -3.84 4.06
N ARG A 49 -13.41 -4.63 4.32
CA ARG A 49 -13.38 -5.70 5.35
C ARG A 49 -12.46 -6.86 5.00
N PHE A 50 -12.27 -7.12 3.70
CA PHE A 50 -11.48 -8.24 3.19
C PHE A 50 -10.20 -7.77 2.53
N PHE A 51 -10.25 -6.61 1.88
CA PHE A 51 -9.15 -5.99 1.17
C PHE A 51 -9.11 -4.48 1.50
N PRO A 52 -8.68 -4.10 2.72
CA PRO A 52 -8.39 -2.71 3.04
C PRO A 52 -7.18 -2.21 2.24
N PRO A 53 -6.97 -0.89 2.11
CA PRO A 53 -5.75 -0.35 1.54
C PRO A 53 -4.51 -0.91 2.25
N VAL A 54 -3.58 -1.50 1.51
CA VAL A 54 -2.35 -2.10 2.05
C VAL A 54 -1.15 -1.27 1.62
N LEU A 55 -0.34 -0.87 2.60
CA LEU A 55 0.90 -0.12 2.36
C LEU A 55 2.06 -1.08 2.05
N ILE A 56 2.75 -0.83 0.94
CA ILE A 56 4.02 -1.43 0.56
C ILE A 56 5.10 -0.36 0.69
N ARG A 57 5.98 -0.52 1.67
CA ARG A 57 7.21 0.26 1.80
C ARG A 57 8.32 -0.44 1.02
N SER A 58 9.07 0.35 0.26
CA SER A 58 10.32 -0.06 -0.38
C SER A 58 11.39 1.00 -0.09
N LEU A 59 12.64 0.57 0.08
CA LEU A 59 13.78 1.43 0.36
C LEU A 59 14.99 0.93 -0.44
N PHE A 60 15.52 1.78 -1.31
CA PHE A 60 16.68 1.46 -2.15
C PHE A 60 17.84 2.41 -1.85
N ASP A 61 19.06 1.89 -1.92
CA ASP A 61 20.27 2.72 -1.94
C ASP A 61 20.56 3.29 -3.34
N ALA A 62 21.66 4.02 -3.43
CA ALA A 62 22.15 4.65 -4.66
C ALA A 62 22.50 3.64 -5.78
N ASP A 63 22.89 2.42 -5.41
CA ASP A 63 23.29 1.35 -6.32
C ASP A 63 22.09 0.48 -6.75
N GLY A 64 20.90 0.72 -6.16
CA GLY A 64 19.67 0.00 -6.44
C GLY A 64 19.48 -1.28 -5.62
N ASN A 65 20.25 -1.47 -4.54
CA ASN A 65 20.04 -2.58 -3.62
C ASN A 65 18.82 -2.32 -2.75
N ASP A 66 18.02 -3.36 -2.51
CA ASP A 66 16.86 -3.30 -1.63
C ASP A 66 17.31 -3.42 -0.16
N VAL A 67 17.19 -2.32 0.58
CA VAL A 67 17.49 -2.22 2.01
C VAL A 67 16.21 -2.05 2.85
N SER A 68 15.06 -2.46 2.32
CA SER A 68 13.74 -2.36 3.00
C SER A 68 13.63 -3.20 4.27
N HIS A 69 14.60 -4.06 4.55
CA HIS A 69 14.71 -4.79 5.82
C HIS A 69 14.97 -3.85 7.01
N LEU A 70 15.48 -2.63 6.75
CA LEU A 70 15.67 -1.61 7.77
C LEU A 70 14.32 -0.99 8.16
N PRO A 71 13.90 -1.12 9.43
CA PRO A 71 12.64 -0.61 9.91
C PRO A 71 12.62 0.93 9.90
N LEU A 72 11.42 1.52 9.78
CA LEU A 72 11.27 2.98 9.80
C LEU A 72 11.77 3.58 11.13
N GLU A 73 11.51 2.86 12.22
CA GLU A 73 11.81 3.25 13.59
C GLU A 73 13.31 3.23 13.89
N GLY A 74 14.12 2.56 13.06
CA GLY A 74 15.58 2.51 13.19
C GLY A 74 16.27 3.80 12.75
N PHE A 75 15.55 4.72 12.09
CA PHE A 75 16.11 5.98 11.64
C PHE A 75 15.96 7.07 12.69
N GLU A 76 17.09 7.60 13.16
CA GLU A 76 17.11 8.74 14.07
C GLU A 76 17.10 10.06 13.31
N THR A 77 16.11 10.92 13.58
CA THR A 77 16.05 12.27 13.00
C THR A 77 17.15 13.14 13.57
N VAL A 78 18.05 13.64 12.71
CA VAL A 78 19.10 14.56 13.13
C VAL A 78 18.56 15.99 13.08
N PRO A 79 18.55 16.75 14.19
CA PRO A 79 17.95 18.09 14.25
C PRO A 79 18.74 19.19 13.52
N ARG A 80 19.60 18.84 12.56
CA ARG A 80 20.39 19.81 11.79
C ARG A 80 19.48 20.56 10.82
N ARG A 81 19.52 21.89 10.88
CA ARG A 81 18.98 22.76 9.83
C ARG A 81 19.81 22.55 8.57
N PHE A 82 19.23 21.85 7.61
CA PHE A 82 19.82 21.75 6.28
C PHE A 82 19.55 23.01 5.49
N ASP A 83 20.54 23.48 4.74
CA ASP A 83 20.35 24.58 3.83
C ASP A 83 19.50 24.13 2.64
N ARG A 84 18.38 24.81 2.44
CA ARG A 84 17.40 24.49 1.39
C ARG A 84 18.03 24.54 0.00
N GLU A 85 18.97 25.45 -0.24
CA GLU A 85 19.61 25.57 -1.55
C GLU A 85 20.47 24.35 -1.88
N HIS A 86 21.29 23.91 -0.91
CA HIS A 86 22.08 22.68 -1.03
C HIS A 86 21.19 21.43 -1.25
N ALA A 87 19.99 21.39 -0.64
CA ALA A 87 19.04 20.27 -0.85
C ALA A 87 18.52 20.24 -2.27
N LEU A 88 18.12 21.39 -2.78
CA LEU A 88 17.60 21.49 -4.13
C LEU A 88 18.68 21.16 -5.16
N ASP A 89 19.93 21.55 -4.91
CA ASP A 89 21.06 21.22 -5.78
C ASP A 89 21.36 19.71 -5.77
N LEU A 90 21.39 19.08 -4.58
CA LEU A 90 21.54 17.62 -4.46
C LEU A 90 20.44 16.88 -5.22
N LEU A 91 19.18 17.26 -5.03
CA LEU A 91 18.05 16.64 -5.73
C LEU A 91 18.14 16.80 -7.25
N ARG A 92 18.63 17.95 -7.73
CA ARG A 92 18.84 18.19 -9.17
C ARG A 92 19.97 17.32 -9.72
N THR A 93 21.10 17.27 -9.03
CA THR A 93 22.26 16.46 -9.45
C THR A 93 21.95 14.97 -9.42
N GLN A 94 21.18 14.52 -8.43
CA GLN A 94 20.85 13.10 -8.23
C GLN A 94 19.52 12.68 -8.89
N ARG A 95 18.90 13.54 -9.71
CA ARG A 95 17.58 13.28 -10.31
C ARG A 95 17.48 11.92 -11.01
N LYS A 96 18.47 11.56 -11.84
CA LYS A 96 18.47 10.29 -12.59
C LYS A 96 18.47 9.07 -11.68
N LEU A 97 19.22 9.15 -10.58
CA LEU A 97 19.33 8.10 -9.58
C LEU A 97 18.00 7.97 -8.82
N ILE A 98 17.40 9.09 -8.43
CA ILE A 98 16.08 9.11 -7.78
C ILE A 98 15.01 8.47 -8.68
N GLU A 99 14.95 8.89 -9.95
CA GLU A 99 14.03 8.31 -10.93
C GLU A 99 14.27 6.81 -11.13
N HIS A 100 15.52 6.34 -11.04
CA HIS A 100 15.84 4.91 -11.08
C HIS A 100 15.33 4.17 -9.84
N GLY A 101 15.58 4.69 -8.64
CA GLY A 101 15.09 4.11 -7.39
C GLY A 101 13.56 4.01 -7.34
N ILE A 102 12.84 5.04 -7.83
CA ILE A 102 11.37 5.00 -7.93
C ILE A 102 10.91 3.88 -8.87
N ARG A 103 11.58 3.68 -10.02
CA ARG A 103 11.25 2.57 -10.94
C ARG A 103 11.50 1.20 -10.30
N LEU A 104 12.57 1.04 -9.54
CA LEU A 104 12.83 -0.20 -8.80
C LEU A 104 11.75 -0.46 -7.74
N ALA A 105 11.32 0.59 -7.04
CA ALA A 105 10.25 0.50 -6.06
C ALA A 105 8.90 0.12 -6.67
N ASP A 106 8.57 0.69 -7.83
CA ASP A 106 7.36 0.34 -8.58
C ASP A 106 7.37 -1.13 -9.01
N GLN A 107 8.50 -1.62 -9.54
CA GLN A 107 8.66 -3.05 -9.88
C GLN A 107 8.55 -3.95 -8.64
N ALA A 108 9.14 -3.55 -7.51
CA ALA A 108 9.05 -4.29 -6.26
C ALA A 108 7.62 -4.33 -5.73
N ALA A 109 6.88 -3.22 -5.81
CA ALA A 109 5.46 -3.18 -5.45
C ALA A 109 4.64 -4.09 -6.35
N GLN A 110 4.79 -3.99 -7.67
CA GLN A 110 4.09 -4.81 -8.66
C GLN A 110 4.26 -6.32 -8.39
N ARG A 111 5.46 -6.77 -7.99
CA ARG A 111 5.72 -8.18 -7.63
C ARG A 111 4.95 -8.64 -6.38
N ARG A 112 4.58 -7.73 -5.49
CA ARG A 112 3.85 -8.03 -4.24
C ARG A 112 2.33 -7.93 -4.40
N VAL A 113 1.83 -7.19 -5.39
CA VAL A 113 0.39 -6.96 -5.60
C VAL A 113 -0.38 -8.27 -5.76
N SER A 114 0.10 -9.20 -6.59
CA SER A 114 -0.59 -10.48 -6.84
C SER A 114 -0.83 -11.27 -5.55
N GLY A 115 0.19 -11.41 -4.70
CA GLY A 115 0.05 -12.12 -3.43
C GLY A 115 -0.93 -11.44 -2.45
N LEU A 116 -0.99 -10.11 -2.47
CA LEU A 116 -1.97 -9.36 -1.68
C LEU A 116 -3.39 -9.59 -2.18
N ILE A 117 -3.60 -9.55 -3.50
CA ILE A 117 -4.89 -9.83 -4.15
C ILE A 117 -5.35 -11.25 -3.82
N GLU A 118 -4.48 -12.25 -3.96
CA GLU A 118 -4.78 -13.64 -3.64
C GLU A 118 -5.19 -13.82 -2.17
N ALA A 119 -4.46 -13.19 -1.25
CA ALA A 119 -4.81 -13.21 0.17
C ALA A 119 -6.17 -12.53 0.44
N GLY A 120 -6.45 -11.40 -0.23
CA GLY A 120 -7.73 -10.70 -0.15
C GLY A 120 -8.90 -11.53 -0.66
N VAL A 121 -8.74 -12.14 -1.82
CA VAL A 121 -9.73 -13.06 -2.42
C VAL A 121 -9.99 -14.24 -1.52
N SER A 122 -8.94 -14.86 -0.97
CA SER A 122 -9.08 -16.01 -0.06
C SER A 122 -9.88 -15.65 1.20
N ARG A 123 -9.58 -14.52 1.84
CA ARG A 123 -10.35 -14.01 2.99
C ARG A 123 -11.81 -13.76 2.64
N MET A 124 -12.07 -13.09 1.52
CA MET A 124 -13.42 -12.77 1.05
C MET A 124 -14.22 -14.04 0.76
N LEU A 125 -13.66 -14.97 -0.01
CA LEU A 125 -14.33 -16.23 -0.36
C LEU A 125 -14.59 -17.10 0.87
N GLY A 126 -13.65 -17.16 1.81
CA GLY A 126 -13.83 -17.87 3.08
C GLY A 126 -15.04 -17.32 3.85
N ALA A 127 -15.12 -16.00 4.03
CA ALA A 127 -16.23 -15.36 4.73
C ALA A 127 -17.57 -15.54 3.99
N MET A 128 -17.60 -15.37 2.67
CA MET A 128 -18.82 -15.52 1.87
C MET A 128 -19.31 -16.97 1.84
N THR A 129 -18.40 -17.94 1.81
CA THR A 129 -18.75 -19.36 1.84
C THR A 129 -19.43 -19.75 3.16
N VAL A 130 -18.93 -19.25 4.28
CA VAL A 130 -19.56 -19.47 5.60
C VAL A 130 -20.97 -18.88 5.61
N GLU A 131 -21.13 -17.65 5.13
CA GLU A 131 -22.41 -16.96 5.15
C GLU A 131 -23.45 -17.62 4.21
N LEU A 132 -23.02 -18.03 3.01
CA LEU A 132 -23.87 -18.78 2.08
C LEU A 132 -24.33 -20.11 2.69
N LYS A 133 -23.44 -20.85 3.37
CA LYS A 133 -23.81 -22.10 4.07
C LYS A 133 -24.81 -21.85 5.19
N ARG A 134 -24.59 -20.79 5.98
CA ARG A 134 -25.50 -20.38 7.07
C ARG A 134 -26.89 -20.05 6.54
N LEU A 135 -26.99 -19.23 5.50
CA LEU A 135 -28.25 -18.81 4.90
C LEU A 135 -28.98 -19.99 4.23
N ALA A 136 -28.24 -20.87 3.54
CA ALA A 136 -28.79 -22.07 2.93
C ALA A 136 -29.35 -23.05 3.99
N ALA A 137 -28.68 -23.18 5.14
CA ALA A 137 -29.16 -23.99 6.26
C ALA A 137 -30.40 -23.37 6.90
N LEU A 138 -30.41 -22.06 7.14
CA LEU A 138 -31.57 -21.34 7.69
C LEU A 138 -32.80 -21.48 6.81
N ARG A 139 -32.65 -21.41 5.49
CA ARG A 139 -33.76 -21.59 4.56
C ARG A 139 -34.44 -22.96 4.68
N LYS A 140 -33.68 -24.02 4.98
CA LYS A 140 -34.25 -25.37 5.18
C LYS A 140 -35.20 -25.44 6.38
N VAL A 141 -34.98 -24.59 7.38
CA VAL A 141 -35.74 -24.60 8.65
C VAL A 141 -36.65 -23.37 8.82
N ASN A 142 -36.54 -22.37 7.93
CA ASN A 142 -37.31 -21.13 7.99
C ASN A 142 -37.80 -20.71 6.58
N PRO A 143 -39.09 -20.93 6.26
CA PRO A 143 -39.66 -20.59 4.95
C PRO A 143 -39.73 -19.08 4.67
N ASN A 144 -39.50 -18.22 5.66
CA ASN A 144 -39.43 -16.77 5.45
C ASN A 144 -38.12 -16.32 4.76
N VAL A 145 -37.10 -17.18 4.72
CA VAL A 145 -35.84 -16.88 4.02
C VAL A 145 -36.04 -17.09 2.52
N ARG A 146 -35.93 -16.00 1.75
CA ARG A 146 -36.21 -16.01 0.31
C ARG A 146 -35.00 -16.53 -0.48
N GLN A 147 -35.27 -17.14 -1.63
CA GLN A 147 -34.22 -17.54 -2.58
C GLN A 147 -33.43 -16.32 -3.09
N GLU A 148 -34.10 -15.18 -3.25
CA GLU A 148 -33.51 -13.90 -3.68
C GLU A 148 -32.32 -13.48 -2.79
N GLU A 149 -32.36 -13.73 -1.48
CA GLU A 149 -31.26 -13.36 -0.57
C GLU A 149 -30.00 -14.19 -0.83
N LEU A 150 -30.16 -15.48 -1.14
CA LEU A 150 -29.03 -16.36 -1.52
C LEU A 150 -28.43 -15.92 -2.86
N ASP A 151 -29.27 -15.57 -3.82
CA ASP A 151 -28.82 -15.18 -5.15
C ASP A 151 -28.13 -13.80 -5.10
N GLN A 152 -28.65 -12.87 -4.31
CA GLN A 152 -28.00 -11.59 -4.05
C GLN A 152 -26.63 -11.77 -3.37
N LEU A 153 -26.53 -12.67 -2.38
CA LEU A 153 -25.27 -12.92 -1.70
C LEU A 153 -24.23 -13.53 -2.63
N LYS A 154 -24.63 -14.44 -3.53
CA LYS A 154 -23.74 -14.98 -4.58
C LYS A 154 -23.31 -13.91 -5.58
N ALA A 155 -24.24 -13.08 -6.04
CA ALA A 155 -23.95 -11.99 -6.96
C ALA A 155 -22.94 -11.01 -6.33
N ASN A 156 -23.14 -10.63 -5.07
CA ASN A 156 -22.21 -9.80 -4.32
C ASN A 156 -20.83 -10.46 -4.20
N ALA A 157 -20.75 -11.77 -3.92
CA ALA A 157 -19.49 -12.49 -3.84
C ALA A 157 -18.71 -12.47 -5.16
N LEU A 158 -19.41 -12.63 -6.28
CA LEU A 158 -18.81 -12.57 -7.62
C LEU A 158 -18.32 -11.16 -7.95
N GLU A 159 -19.13 -10.14 -7.66
CA GLU A 159 -18.75 -8.73 -7.87
C GLU A 159 -17.55 -8.35 -6.99
N MET A 160 -17.55 -8.74 -5.72
CA MET A 160 -16.41 -8.54 -4.81
C MET A 160 -15.14 -9.21 -5.34
N HIS A 161 -15.25 -10.43 -5.87
CA HIS A 161 -14.11 -11.13 -6.46
C HIS A 161 -13.51 -10.34 -7.63
N GLN A 162 -14.35 -9.85 -8.54
CA GLN A 162 -13.92 -9.05 -9.69
C GLN A 162 -13.24 -7.74 -9.26
N CYS A 163 -13.82 -7.03 -8.29
CA CYS A 163 -13.23 -5.82 -7.74
C CYS A 163 -11.85 -6.08 -7.13
N ILE A 164 -11.70 -7.10 -6.27
CA ILE A 164 -10.42 -7.40 -5.62
C ILE A 164 -9.38 -7.84 -6.66
N GLN A 165 -9.77 -8.63 -7.67
CA GLN A 165 -8.91 -9.03 -8.78
C GLN A 165 -8.42 -7.83 -9.61
N ALA A 166 -9.24 -6.79 -9.74
CA ALA A 166 -8.87 -5.55 -10.39
C ALA A 166 -8.07 -4.59 -9.49
N GLY A 167 -7.64 -5.05 -8.30
CA GLY A 167 -6.79 -4.28 -7.39
C GLY A 167 -5.47 -3.87 -8.05
N GLN A 168 -5.04 -2.64 -7.78
CA GLN A 168 -3.82 -2.07 -8.33
C GLN A 168 -3.05 -1.35 -7.22
N HIS A 169 -1.76 -1.13 -7.43
CA HIS A 169 -0.97 -0.25 -6.59
C HIS A 169 -0.88 1.14 -7.21
N ARG A 170 -0.77 2.16 -6.35
CA ARG A 170 -0.32 3.51 -6.73
C ARG A 170 0.86 3.91 -5.87
N LEU A 171 1.76 4.73 -6.43
CA LEU A 171 2.75 5.44 -5.62
C LEU A 171 2.03 6.53 -4.83
N ASP A 172 2.20 6.50 -3.51
CA ASP A 172 1.51 7.38 -2.56
C ASP A 172 2.47 8.45 -2.02
N ALA A 173 3.66 8.02 -1.61
CA ALA A 173 4.69 8.94 -1.11
C ALA A 173 6.11 8.50 -1.47
N VAL A 174 7.01 9.48 -1.60
CA VAL A 174 8.45 9.30 -1.78
C VAL A 174 9.19 10.10 -0.73
N ARG A 175 10.17 9.48 -0.08
CA ARG A 175 11.08 10.16 0.84
C ARG A 175 12.53 9.92 0.40
N ILE A 176 13.23 11.00 0.12
CA ILE A 176 14.66 10.98 -0.14
C ILE A 176 15.36 11.11 1.20
N ILE A 177 16.29 10.20 1.49
CA ILE A 177 17.01 10.17 2.77
C ILE A 177 18.49 10.37 2.48
N VAL A 178 19.12 11.28 3.21
CA VAL A 178 20.58 11.44 3.23
C VAL A 178 21.07 10.99 4.59
N THR A 179 21.97 10.01 4.62
CA THR A 179 22.53 9.50 5.87
C THR A 179 23.62 10.41 6.42
N THR A 180 23.75 10.52 7.74
CA THR A 180 24.81 11.31 8.41
C THR A 180 25.46 10.59 9.57
#